data_AF-A0A528ARP8-F1
#
_entry.id   AF-A0A528ARP8-F1
#
_cell.length_a   1.000
_cell.length_b   1.000
_cell.length_c   1.000
_cell.angle_alpha   90.00
_cell.angle_beta   90.00
_cell.angle_gamma   90.00
#
_symmetry.space_group_name_H-M   'P 1'
#
loop_
_entity.id
_entity.type
_entity.pdbx_description
1 polymer ?
#
loop_
_entity_poly.entity_id
_entity_poly.type
_entity_poly.pdbx_seq_one_letter_code
_entity_poly.pdbx_strand_id
1 'polypeptide(L)' 'MNWFNTNAAHNLINVLILLLTGLVGFDWTLFGIDAALALKITGVLTLLKILMNVVRDGVAGLVRRQPAVEGI' A
#
# COMPACT_ATOMS: atom_id res chain seq x y z
N MET A 1 -15.65 -12.38 15.71
CA MET A 1 -14.25 -12.50 15.22
C MET A 1 -14.06 -11.47 14.12
N ASN A 2 -13.31 -10.39 14.37
CA ASN A 2 -12.91 -9.46 13.30
C ASN A 2 -11.88 -10.18 12.43
N TRP A 3 -12.36 -10.75 11.33
CA TRP A 3 -11.60 -11.66 10.47
C TRP A 3 -10.43 -11.00 9.72
N PHE A 4 -10.28 -9.68 9.81
CA PHE A 4 -9.21 -8.96 9.13
C PHE A 4 -8.73 -7.77 9.96
N ASN A 5 -7.44 -7.77 10.32
CA ASN A 5 -6.79 -6.57 10.83
C ASN A 5 -6.48 -5.66 9.64
N THR A 6 -7.45 -4.85 9.22
CA THR A 6 -7.31 -3.90 8.11
C THR A 6 -6.10 -2.97 8.29
N ASN A 7 -5.73 -2.65 9.54
CA ASN A 7 -4.52 -1.88 9.86
C ASN A 7 -3.25 -2.62 9.42
N ALA A 8 -3.12 -3.89 9.77
CA ALA A 8 -1.99 -4.72 9.34
C ALA A 8 -1.94 -4.88 7.81
N ALA A 9 -3.09 -5.10 7.16
CA ALA A 9 -3.17 -5.28 5.72
C ALA A 9 -2.69 -4.04 4.93
N HIS A 10 -3.13 -2.84 5.31
CA HIS A 10 -2.68 -1.64 4.60
C HIS A 10 -1.21 -1.28 4.89
N ASN A 11 -0.70 -1.61 6.07
CA ASN A 11 0.71 -1.43 6.40
C ASN A 11 1.59 -2.39 5.59
N LEU A 12 1.17 -3.63 5.42
CA LEU A 12 1.85 -4.57 4.51
C LEU A 12 1.89 -4.02 3.08
N ILE A 13 0.77 -3.51 2.56
CA ILE A 13 0.71 -2.89 1.22
C ILE A 13 1.69 -1.71 1.12
N ASN A 14 1.75 -0.83 2.12
CA ASN A 14 2.70 0.28 2.15
C ASN A 14 4.16 -0.20 2.09
N VAL A 15 4.51 -1.25 2.85
CA VAL A 15 5.86 -1.84 2.83
C VAL A 15 6.19 -2.41 1.45
N LEU A 16 5.26 -3.14 0.84
CA LEU A 16 5.48 -3.73 -0.49
C LEU A 16 5.67 -2.65 -1.57
N ILE A 17 4.88 -1.57 -1.54
CA ILE A 17 5.07 -0.43 -2.43
C ILE A 17 6.45 0.20 -2.21
N LEU A 18 6.84 0.43 -0.95
CA LEU A 18 8.15 0.99 -0.62
C LEU A 18 9.30 0.12 -1.13
N LEU A 19 9.21 -1.20 -0.96
CA LEU A 19 10.27 -2.11 -1.41
C LEU A 19 10.38 -2.08 -2.94
N LEU A 20 9.28 -2.25 -3.67
CA LEU A 20 9.29 -2.32 -5.14
C LEU A 20 9.72 -1.00 -5.79
N THR A 21 9.35 0.14 -5.19
CA THR A 21 9.67 1.48 -5.74
C THR A 21 11.00 2.03 -5.23
N GLY A 22 11.33 1.80 -3.96
CA GLY A 22 12.54 2.28 -3.31
C GLY A 22 13.79 1.47 -3.66
N LEU A 23 13.61 0.18 -4.01
CA LEU A 23 14.70 -0.69 -4.47
C LEU A 23 14.69 -0.84 -5.99
N VAL A 24 14.59 0.27 -6.72
CA VAL A 24 14.57 0.27 -8.20
C VAL A 24 15.85 -0.32 -8.81
N GLY A 25 16.98 -0.23 -8.11
CA GLY A 25 18.27 -0.80 -8.52
C GLY A 25 18.49 -2.26 -8.10
N PHE A 26 17.55 -2.86 -7.36
CA PHE A 26 17.64 -4.26 -6.96
C PHE A 26 17.23 -5.16 -8.14
N ASP A 27 17.95 -6.28 -8.33
CA ASP A 27 17.65 -7.24 -9.39
C ASP A 27 16.47 -8.14 -8.99
N TRP A 28 15.26 -7.65 -9.27
CA TRP A 28 14.00 -8.38 -9.03
C TRP A 28 13.83 -9.62 -9.94
N THR A 29 14.63 -9.75 -11.00
CA THR A 29 14.56 -10.91 -11.90
C THR A 29 15.04 -12.19 -11.20
N LEU A 30 15.84 -12.07 -10.13
CA LEU A 30 16.19 -13.17 -9.22
C LEU A 30 14.95 -13.86 -8.60
N PHE A 31 13.83 -13.14 -8.53
CA PHE A 31 12.54 -13.65 -8.06
C PHE A 31 11.53 -13.85 -9.20
N GLY A 32 11.96 -13.80 -10.47
CA GLY A 32 11.09 -13.90 -11.64
C GLY A 32 10.22 -12.68 -11.88
N ILE A 33 10.55 -11.53 -11.28
CA ILE A 33 9.79 -10.29 -11.43
C ILE A 33 10.56 -9.37 -12.37
N ASP A 34 10.12 -9.29 -13.62
CA ASP A 34 10.64 -8.31 -14.57
C ASP A 34 10.12 -6.89 -14.26
N ALA A 35 10.70 -5.87 -14.91
CA ALA A 35 10.35 -4.48 -14.67
C ALA A 35 8.87 -4.16 -14.97
N ALA A 36 8.29 -4.78 -16.00
CA ALA A 36 6.90 -4.56 -16.36
C ALA A 36 5.95 -5.19 -15.32
N LEU A 37 6.29 -6.36 -14.81
CA LEU A 37 5.56 -7.04 -13.75
C LEU A 37 5.69 -6.29 -12.42
N ALA A 38 6.89 -5.82 -12.05
CA ALA A 38 7.11 -4.98 -10.87
C ALA A 38 6.24 -3.72 -10.90
N LEU A 39 6.15 -3.05 -12.05
CA LEU A 39 5.31 -1.87 -12.24
C LEU A 39 3.81 -2.22 -12.11
N LYS A 40 3.36 -3.33 -12.71
CA LYS A 40 1.97 -3.79 -12.56
C LYS A 40 1.61 -4.09 -11.11
N ILE A 41 2.47 -4.83 -10.39
CA ILE A 41 2.27 -5.15 -8.97
C ILE A 41 2.18 -3.84 -8.16
N THR A 42 3.12 -2.94 -8.35
CA THR A 42 3.15 -1.64 -7.67
C THR A 42 1.87 -0.84 -7.93
N GLY A 43 1.42 -0.77 -9.19
CA GLY A 43 0.20 -0.08 -9.59
C GLY A 43 -1.04 -0.67 -8.92
N VAL A 44 -1.19 -2.00 -8.93
CA VAL A 44 -2.31 -2.70 -8.27
C VAL A 44 -2.31 -2.47 -6.76
N LEU A 45 -1.16 -2.58 -6.11
CA LEU A 45 -1.02 -2.34 -4.67
C LEU A 45 -1.39 -0.89 -4.31
N THR A 46 -0.96 0.08 -5.12
CA THR A 46 -1.27 1.49 -4.93
C THR A 46 -2.77 1.77 -5.09
N LEU A 47 -3.39 1.21 -6.12
CA LEU A 47 -4.84 1.33 -6.33
C LEU A 47 -5.63 0.70 -5.18
N LEU A 48 -5.22 -0.49 -4.73
CA LEU A 48 -5.84 -1.15 -3.59
C LEU A 48 -5.70 -0.29 -2.32
N LYS A 49 -4.53 0.33 -2.11
CA LYS A 49 -4.33 1.23 -0.96
C LYS A 49 -5.26 2.44 -1.01
N ILE A 50 -5.43 3.06 -2.18
CA ILE A 50 -6.36 4.18 -2.35
C ILE A 50 -7.79 3.72 -2.08
N LEU A 51 -8.21 2.57 -2.62
CA LEU A 51 -9.54 2.02 -2.40
C LEU A 51 -9.78 1.75 -0.90
N MET A 52 -8.81 1.18 -0.20
CA MET A 52 -8.90 0.97 1.24
C MET A 52 -9.07 2.28 2.01
N ASN A 53 -8.35 3.34 1.63
CA ASN A 53 -8.54 4.66 2.24
C ASN A 53 -9.95 5.20 1.96
N VAL A 54 -10.47 5.03 0.74
CA VAL A 54 -11.84 5.45 0.37
C VAL A 54 -12.89 4.66 1.15
N VAL A 55 -12.73 3.35 1.30
CA VAL A 55 -13.67 2.50 2.07
C VAL A 55 -13.66 2.87 3.55
N ARG A 56 -12.50 3.22 4.11
CA ARG A 56 -12.36 3.56 5.54
C ARG A 56 -12.83 4.98 5.86
N ASP A 57 -12.43 5.96 5.04
CA ASP A 57 -12.56 7.39 5.35
C ASP A 57 -13.49 8.14 4.39
N GLY A 58 -14.05 7.46 3.38
CA GLY A 58 -14.77 8.08 2.27
C GLY A 58 -13.86 8.76 1.25
N VAL A 59 -14.41 9.20 0.12
CA VAL A 59 -13.65 9.90 -0.94
C VAL A 59 -13.01 11.19 -0.41
N ALA A 60 -13.74 11.94 0.43
CA ALA A 60 -13.21 13.15 1.10
C ALA A 60 -12.03 12.84 2.04
N GLY A 61 -11.93 11.60 2.53
CA GLY A 61 -10.84 11.11 3.36
C GLY A 61 -9.47 11.13 2.69
N LEU A 62 -9.41 11.19 1.36
CA LEU A 62 -8.14 11.25 0.60
C LEU A 62 -7.41 12.59 0.71
N VAL A 63 -8.12 13.67 1.04
CA VAL A 63 -7.58 15.03 1.09
C VAL A 63 -7.74 15.71 2.45
N ARG A 64 -8.58 15.17 3.34
CA ARG A 64 -8.75 15.72 4.69
C ARG A 64 -7.48 15.51 5.51
N ARG A 65 -7.16 16.45 6.41
CA ARG A 65 -6.16 16.18 7.46
C ARG A 65 -6.63 14.99 8.29
N GLN A 66 -5.78 13.99 8.45
CA GLN A 66 -6.04 12.92 9.39
C GLN A 66 -5.95 13.47 10.82
N PRO A 67 -6.86 13.10 11.73
CA PRO A 67 -6.75 13.49 13.13
C PRO A 67 -5.42 12.98 13.68
N ALA A 68 -4.79 13.75 14.56
CA ALA A 68 -3.62 13.28 15.28
C ALA A 68 -4.01 11.99 16.03
N VAL A 69 -3.15 10.98 15.97
CA VAL A 69 -3.31 9.83 16.86
C VAL A 69 -2.99 10.37 18.25
N GLU A 70 -4.01 10.47 19.11
CA GLU A 70 -3.80 10.79 20.52
C GLU A 70 -2.94 9.66 21.10
N GLY A 71 -1.67 9.97 21.32
CA GLY A 71 -0.76 9.08 22.03
C GLY A 71 -1.23 8.96 23.47
N ILE A 72 -1.40 7.73 23.93
CA ILE A 72 -1.56 7.41 25.36
C ILE A 72 -0.22 7.68 26.06
#